data_AF-V7FL25-F1
#
_entry.id   AF-V7FL25-F1
#
_cell.length_a   1.000
_cell.length_b   1.000
_cell.length_c   1.000
_cell.angle_alpha   90.00
_cell.angle_beta   90.00
_cell.angle_gamma   90.00
#
_symmetry.space_group_name_H-M   'P 1'
#
loop_
_entity.id
_entity.type
_entity.pdbx_description
1 polymer ?
#
loop_
_entity_poly.entity_id
_entity_poly.type
_entity_poly.pdbx_seq_one_letter_code
_entity_poly.pdbx_strand_id
1 'polypeptide(L)'
;FDEATSRLGRALSVSVERKRARLLGQRLTPATLSRRMNEARTLIRRDLARAQAAFLAIVRERRARFSRTAARLSPAPIARRQKLQGDALLALTRRQDHAISRRLDRLRGKLTQADRLLATLSHKAVLARGFALVKDVDGAVVKHAADVVSGMALSLEFADGTADAVAISGTARPKTVAKPAAKLKAPGGQGSLF
;
A
#
# COMPACT_ATOMS: atom_id res chain seq x y z
N PHE A 1 109.85 3.18 45.17
CA PHE A 1 108.56 2.60 45.61
C PHE A 1 107.88 3.38 46.72
N ASP A 2 108.61 4.05 47.62
CA ASP A 2 108.03 4.72 48.79
C ASP A 2 107.24 6.02 48.49
N GLU A 3 107.71 6.81 47.53
CA GLU A 3 107.09 8.11 47.22
C GLU A 3 105.72 8.00 46.54
N ALA A 4 105.53 6.98 45.69
CA ALA A 4 104.24 6.69 45.05
C ALA A 4 103.17 6.29 46.08
N THR A 5 103.55 5.53 47.09
CA THR A 5 102.68 5.12 48.21
C THR A 5 102.28 6.33 49.06
N SER A 6 103.23 7.22 49.39
CA SER A 6 102.94 8.44 50.15
C SER A 6 102.03 9.43 49.39
N ARG A 7 102.15 9.48 48.06
CA ARG A 7 101.31 10.30 47.18
C ARG A 7 99.90 9.75 47.05
N LEU A 8 99.75 8.43 46.93
CA LEU A 8 98.45 7.77 46.94
C LEU A 8 97.72 7.96 48.28
N GLY A 9 98.41 7.80 49.41
CA GLY A 9 97.82 8.03 50.74
C GLY A 9 97.30 9.46 50.91
N ARG A 10 98.11 10.46 50.51
CA ARG A 10 97.70 11.88 50.54
C ARG A 10 96.56 12.19 49.56
N ALA A 11 96.62 11.67 48.34
CA ALA A 11 95.57 11.87 47.34
C ALA A 11 94.24 11.24 47.79
N LEU A 12 94.27 10.07 48.42
CA LEU A 12 93.10 9.43 48.98
C LEU A 12 92.50 10.29 50.10
N SER A 13 93.32 10.74 51.05
CA SER A 13 92.87 11.61 52.15
C SER A 13 92.23 12.90 51.65
N VAL A 14 92.85 13.57 50.68
CA VAL A 14 92.31 14.81 50.08
C VAL A 14 91.02 14.53 49.31
N SER A 15 90.93 13.39 48.61
CA SER A 15 89.71 13.00 47.88
C SER A 15 88.55 12.69 48.82
N VAL A 16 88.84 12.07 49.98
CA VAL A 16 87.86 11.73 51.01
C VAL A 16 87.38 13.00 51.71
N GLU A 17 88.28 13.89 52.10
CA GLU A 17 87.91 15.18 52.71
C GLU A 17 87.11 16.07 51.75
N ARG A 18 87.48 16.12 50.46
CA ARG A 18 86.72 16.87 49.45
C ARG A 18 85.32 16.28 49.23
N LYS A 19 85.19 14.95 49.21
CA LYS A 19 83.87 14.27 49.14
C LYS A 19 83.06 14.51 50.41
N ARG A 20 83.68 14.46 51.59
CA ARG A 20 83.05 14.73 52.88
C ARG A 20 82.55 16.17 52.96
N ALA A 21 83.35 17.16 52.58
CA ALA A 21 82.95 18.56 52.52
C ALA A 21 81.80 18.80 51.53
N ARG A 22 81.83 18.15 50.35
CA ARG A 22 80.73 18.22 49.37
C ARG A 22 79.43 17.63 49.93
N LEU A 23 79.51 16.50 50.63
CA LEU A 23 78.35 15.84 51.23
C LEU A 23 77.84 16.57 52.47
N LEU A 24 78.70 17.22 53.26
CA LEU A 24 78.29 18.08 54.37
C LEU A 24 77.66 19.40 53.88
N GLY A 25 78.13 19.93 52.75
CA GLY A 25 77.55 21.11 52.09
C GLY A 25 76.19 20.85 51.46
N GLN A 26 75.95 19.63 50.98
CA GLN A 26 74.62 19.16 50.60
C GLN A 26 73.89 18.74 51.88
N ARG A 27 73.08 19.62 52.48
CA ARG A 27 72.24 19.35 53.68
C ARG A 27 71.12 18.32 53.42
N LEU A 28 71.49 17.17 52.86
CA LEU A 28 70.67 15.99 52.66
C LEU A 28 70.60 15.25 53.99
N THR A 29 69.75 15.76 54.87
CA THR A 29 69.38 15.01 56.06
C THR A 29 68.34 13.96 55.66
N PRO A 30 68.29 12.81 56.35
CA PRO A 30 67.22 11.83 56.15
C PRO A 30 65.81 12.46 56.21
N ALA A 31 65.64 13.53 56.98
CA ALA A 31 64.41 14.31 57.07
C ALA A 31 64.05 15.05 55.76
N THR A 32 65.00 15.70 55.08
CA THR A 32 64.71 16.43 53.83
C THR A 32 64.40 15.47 52.67
N LEU A 33 65.08 14.33 52.60
CA LEU A 33 64.76 13.27 51.65
C LEU A 33 63.37 12.69 51.91
N SER A 34 63.06 12.36 53.17
CA SER A 34 61.74 11.83 53.56
C SER A 34 60.61 12.80 53.20
N ARG A 35 60.83 14.10 53.44
CA ARG A 35 59.89 15.16 53.05
C ARG A 35 59.68 15.20 51.53
N ARG A 36 60.75 15.22 50.74
CA ARG A 36 60.66 15.21 49.26
C ARG A 36 59.96 13.97 48.73
N MET A 37 60.22 12.80 49.32
CA MET A 37 59.52 11.56 48.97
C MET A 37 58.02 11.63 49.32
N ASN A 38 57.66 12.20 50.47
CA ASN A 38 56.26 12.38 50.85
C ASN A 38 55.53 13.37 49.94
N GLU A 39 56.17 14.48 49.58
CA GLU A 39 55.64 15.45 48.61
C GLU A 39 55.43 14.78 47.23
N ALA A 40 56.43 14.04 46.74
CA ALA A 40 56.31 13.28 45.49
C ALA A 40 55.18 12.24 45.54
N ARG A 41 55.06 11.47 46.63
CA ARG A 41 53.94 10.52 46.82
C ARG A 41 52.59 11.22 46.83
N THR A 42 52.50 12.40 47.44
CA THR A 42 51.26 13.17 47.52
C THR A 42 50.84 13.66 46.13
N LEU A 43 51.78 14.19 45.35
CA LEU A 43 51.53 14.61 43.97
C LEU A 43 51.13 13.44 43.08
N ILE A 44 51.85 12.31 43.14
CA ILE A 44 51.53 11.10 42.37
C ILE A 44 50.14 10.58 42.73
N ARG A 45 49.78 10.50 44.02
CA ARG A 45 48.44 10.07 44.43
C ARG A 45 47.34 10.99 43.91
N ARG A 46 47.57 12.31 43.97
CA ARG A 46 46.62 13.31 43.46
C ARG A 46 46.42 13.16 41.95
N ASP A 47 47.52 13.04 41.21
CA ASP A 47 47.48 12.99 39.75
C ASP A 47 46.90 11.65 39.28
N LEU A 48 47.18 10.54 39.98
CA LEU A 48 46.54 9.26 39.73
C LEU A 48 45.02 9.31 39.98
N ALA A 49 44.59 9.91 41.10
CA ALA A 49 43.16 10.07 41.38
C ALA A 49 42.45 10.92 40.32
N ARG A 50 43.10 12.00 39.86
CA ARG A 50 42.58 12.84 38.76
C ARG A 50 42.52 12.08 37.43
N ALA A 51 43.56 11.32 37.10
CA ALA A 51 43.59 10.51 35.88
C ALA A 51 42.50 9.43 35.89
N GLN A 52 42.28 8.75 37.02
CA GLN A 52 41.20 7.77 37.19
C GLN A 52 39.81 8.42 37.03
N ALA A 53 39.59 9.56 37.68
CA ALA A 53 38.33 10.29 37.56
C ALA A 53 38.07 10.76 36.12
N ALA A 54 39.09 11.32 35.46
CA ALA A 54 39.00 11.75 34.06
C ALA A 54 38.73 10.57 33.12
N PHE A 55 39.42 9.44 33.30
CA PHE A 55 39.19 8.23 32.52
C PHE A 55 37.75 7.73 32.65
N LEU A 56 37.24 7.62 33.88
CA LEU A 56 35.86 7.19 34.11
C LEU A 56 34.85 8.18 33.51
N ALA A 57 35.09 9.48 33.59
CA ALA A 57 34.25 10.49 32.98
C ALA A 57 34.21 10.34 31.44
N ILE A 58 35.38 10.20 30.80
CA ILE A 58 35.49 9.99 29.34
C ILE A 58 34.77 8.70 28.94
N VAL A 59 34.98 7.59 29.65
CA VAL A 59 34.32 6.31 29.32
C VAL A 59 32.80 6.44 29.44
N ARG A 60 32.28 7.10 30.49
CA ARG A 60 30.84 7.35 30.65
C ARG A 60 30.28 8.20 29.52
N GLU A 61 30.98 9.27 29.14
CA GLU A 61 30.57 10.14 28.04
C GLU A 61 30.54 9.39 26.70
N ARG A 62 31.60 8.62 26.41
CA ARG A 62 31.69 7.80 25.19
C ARG A 62 30.61 6.74 25.15
N ARG A 63 30.33 6.07 26.28
CA ARG A 63 29.25 5.09 26.39
C ARG A 63 27.88 5.73 26.19
N ALA A 64 27.62 6.90 26.80
CA ALA A 64 26.38 7.63 26.59
C ALA A 64 26.20 8.09 25.13
N ARG A 65 27.28 8.55 24.48
CA ARG A 65 27.26 8.89 23.05
C ARG A 65 26.96 7.66 22.19
N PHE A 66 27.63 6.54 22.46
CA PHE A 66 27.38 5.27 21.78
C PHE A 66 25.93 4.81 21.94
N SER A 67 25.40 4.75 23.17
CA SER A 67 24.02 4.33 23.44
C SER A 67 23.00 5.23 22.74
N ARG A 68 23.22 6.55 22.69
CA ARG A 68 22.35 7.48 21.94
C ARG A 68 22.38 7.20 20.44
N THR A 69 23.56 7.00 19.84
CA THR A 69 23.67 6.69 18.41
C THR A 69 23.09 5.32 18.09
N ALA A 70 23.36 4.31 18.91
CA ALA A 70 22.85 2.95 18.76
C ALA A 70 21.31 2.93 18.85
N ALA A 71 20.71 3.69 19.78
CA ALA A 71 19.25 3.78 19.89
C ALA A 71 18.59 4.40 18.64
N ARG A 72 19.30 5.29 17.93
CA ARG A 72 18.82 5.90 16.67
C ARG A 72 18.99 4.99 15.46
N LEU A 73 19.99 4.10 15.50
CA LEU A 73 20.22 3.06 14.50
C LEU A 73 19.37 1.83 14.80
N SER A 74 18.05 2.01 14.81
CA SER A 74 17.10 0.91 14.97
C SER A 74 16.29 0.71 13.69
N PRO A 75 16.03 -0.56 13.28
CA PRO A 75 15.12 -0.85 12.17
C PRO A 75 13.65 -0.62 12.52
N ALA A 76 13.31 -0.49 13.81
CA ALA A 76 11.93 -0.34 14.29
C ALA A 76 11.13 0.82 13.63
N PRO A 77 11.65 2.07 13.50
CA PRO A 77 10.93 3.15 12.83
C PRO A 77 10.65 2.85 11.35
N ILE A 78 11.58 2.21 10.64
CA ILE A 78 11.41 1.83 9.23
C ILE A 78 10.33 0.75 9.13
N ALA A 79 10.41 -0.30 9.96
CA ALA A 79 9.40 -1.36 9.99
C ALA A 79 8.00 -0.84 10.33
N ARG A 80 7.89 0.10 11.29
CA ARG A 80 6.62 0.77 11.62
C ARG A 80 6.08 1.57 10.44
N ARG A 81 6.94 2.33 9.76
CA ARG A 81 6.54 3.11 8.56
C ARG A 81 6.09 2.20 7.43
N GLN A 82 6.82 1.10 7.19
CA GLN A 82 6.47 0.10 6.19
C GLN A 82 5.11 -0.54 6.48
N LYS A 83 4.84 -0.89 7.74
CA LYS A 83 3.53 -1.43 8.16
C LYS A 83 2.41 -0.43 7.91
N LEU A 84 2.56 0.82 8.35
CA LEU A 84 1.57 1.88 8.13
C LEU A 84 1.29 2.10 6.63
N GLN A 85 2.33 2.09 5.81
CA GLN A 85 2.20 2.21 4.35
C GLN A 85 1.52 0.98 3.73
N GLY A 86 1.83 -0.23 4.22
CA GLY A 86 1.16 -1.46 3.81
C GLY A 86 -0.33 -1.46 4.14
N ASP A 87 -0.69 -1.06 5.36
CA ASP A 87 -2.09 -0.95 5.79
C ASP A 87 -2.86 0.09 4.95
N ALA A 88 -2.24 1.23 4.67
CA ALA A 88 -2.81 2.27 3.80
C ALA A 88 -3.01 1.78 2.36
N LEU A 89 -2.04 1.04 1.81
CA LEU A 89 -2.13 0.45 0.48
C LEU A 89 -3.26 -0.58 0.41
N LEU A 90 -3.36 -1.49 1.38
CA LEU A 90 -4.46 -2.47 1.46
C LEU A 90 -5.83 -1.80 1.54
N ALA A 91 -5.94 -0.70 2.30
CA ALA A 91 -7.18 0.08 2.36
C ALA A 91 -7.54 0.73 1.02
N LEU A 92 -6.55 1.27 0.30
CA LEU A 92 -6.76 1.84 -1.04
C LEU A 92 -7.15 0.77 -2.06
N THR A 93 -6.49 -0.39 -2.06
CA THR A 93 -6.82 -1.52 -2.94
C THR A 93 -8.26 -1.97 -2.74
N ARG A 94 -8.70 -2.20 -1.49
CA ARG A 94 -10.10 -2.56 -1.21
C ARG A 94 -11.10 -1.50 -1.69
N ARG A 95 -10.78 -0.21 -1.51
CA ARG A 95 -11.63 0.88 -1.99
C ARG A 95 -11.70 0.93 -3.52
N GLN A 96 -10.58 0.67 -4.20
CA GLN A 96 -10.51 0.57 -5.65
C GLN A 96 -11.39 -0.58 -6.15
N ASP A 97 -11.25 -1.78 -5.58
CA ASP A 97 -12.05 -2.95 -5.98
C ASP A 97 -13.54 -2.67 -5.86
N HIS A 98 -13.98 -2.13 -4.71
CA HIS A 98 -15.38 -1.74 -4.52
C HIS A 98 -15.84 -0.62 -5.48
N ALA A 99 -14.97 0.33 -5.84
CA ALA A 99 -15.31 1.37 -6.80
C ALA A 99 -15.50 0.78 -8.21
N ILE A 100 -14.63 -0.15 -8.62
CA ILE A 100 -14.68 -0.85 -9.90
C ILE A 100 -15.93 -1.73 -9.97
N SER A 101 -16.19 -2.58 -8.97
CA SER A 101 -17.40 -3.42 -8.94
C SER A 101 -18.67 -2.59 -9.06
N ARG A 102 -18.81 -1.53 -8.25
CA ARG A 102 -19.97 -0.62 -8.32
C ARG A 102 -20.09 0.11 -9.66
N ARG A 103 -18.97 0.38 -10.34
CA ARG A 103 -18.99 1.01 -11.67
C ARG A 103 -19.48 0.01 -12.71
N LEU A 104 -18.98 -1.22 -12.67
CA LEU A 104 -19.39 -2.30 -13.57
C LEU A 104 -20.87 -2.64 -13.39
N ASP A 105 -21.35 -2.76 -12.16
CA ASP A 105 -22.77 -3.07 -11.89
C ASP A 105 -23.70 -1.96 -12.39
N ARG A 106 -23.31 -0.68 -12.23
CA ARG A 106 -24.05 0.45 -12.80
C ARG A 106 -24.08 0.41 -14.33
N LEU A 107 -22.96 0.06 -14.98
CA LEU A 107 -22.91 -0.06 -16.43
C LEU A 107 -23.75 -1.23 -16.94
N ARG A 108 -23.71 -2.38 -16.25
CA ARG A 108 -24.60 -3.52 -16.53
C ARG A 108 -26.07 -3.15 -16.36
N GLY A 109 -26.42 -2.43 -15.30
CA GLY A 109 -27.77 -1.91 -15.10
C GLY A 109 -28.24 -1.02 -16.24
N LYS A 110 -27.38 -0.10 -16.72
CA LYS A 110 -27.69 0.74 -17.88
C LYS A 110 -27.87 -0.06 -19.18
N LEU A 111 -27.00 -1.04 -19.42
CA LEU A 111 -27.09 -1.90 -20.61
C LEU A 111 -28.36 -2.74 -20.58
N THR A 112 -28.68 -3.36 -19.45
CA THR A 112 -29.92 -4.15 -19.31
C THR A 112 -31.18 -3.30 -19.44
N GLN A 113 -31.17 -2.06 -18.95
CA GLN A 113 -32.28 -1.13 -19.15
C GLN A 113 -32.40 -0.72 -20.63
N ALA A 114 -31.29 -0.41 -21.29
CA ALA A 114 -31.29 -0.07 -22.72
C ALA A 114 -31.78 -1.25 -23.57
N ASP A 115 -31.37 -2.47 -23.24
CA ASP A 115 -31.81 -3.71 -23.90
C ASP A 115 -33.32 -3.93 -23.73
N ARG A 116 -33.86 -3.73 -22.52
CA ARG A 116 -35.31 -3.77 -22.30
C ARG A 116 -36.07 -2.72 -23.10
N LEU A 117 -35.55 -1.49 -23.15
CA LEU A 117 -36.16 -0.42 -23.95
C LEU A 117 -36.17 -0.79 -25.43
N LEU A 118 -35.06 -1.30 -25.96
CA LEU A 118 -34.96 -1.78 -27.34
C LEU A 118 -35.91 -2.95 -27.59
N ALA A 119 -36.02 -3.90 -26.66
CA ALA A 119 -36.97 -4.99 -26.73
C ALA A 119 -38.42 -4.50 -26.71
N THR A 120 -38.75 -3.37 -26.07
CA THR A 120 -40.12 -2.84 -26.08
C THR A 120 -40.45 -1.93 -27.27
N LEU A 121 -39.47 -1.14 -27.73
CA LEU A 121 -39.66 -0.11 -28.76
C LEU A 121 -39.26 -0.59 -30.16
N SER A 122 -38.62 -1.75 -30.28
CA SER A 122 -38.27 -2.29 -31.58
C SER A 122 -39.51 -2.69 -32.37
N HIS A 123 -39.49 -2.36 -33.66
CA HIS A 123 -40.48 -2.80 -34.63
C HIS A 123 -40.71 -4.32 -34.58
N LYS A 124 -39.67 -5.12 -34.32
CA LYS A 124 -39.80 -6.58 -34.10
C LYS A 124 -40.74 -6.95 -32.96
N ALA A 125 -40.73 -6.19 -31.86
CA ALA A 125 -41.64 -6.42 -30.73
C ALA A 125 -43.07 -5.94 -31.00
N VAL A 126 -43.24 -4.94 -31.87
CA VAL A 126 -44.54 -4.55 -32.40
C VAL A 126 -45.10 -5.65 -33.30
N LEU A 127 -44.28 -6.20 -34.20
CA LEU A 127 -44.66 -7.34 -35.03
C LEU A 127 -45.05 -8.57 -34.19
N ALA A 128 -44.26 -8.89 -33.15
CA ALA A 128 -44.53 -10.03 -32.26
C ALA A 128 -45.84 -9.89 -31.45
N ARG A 129 -46.38 -8.66 -31.30
CA ARG A 129 -47.68 -8.40 -30.66
C ARG A 129 -48.86 -8.52 -31.63
N GLY A 130 -48.63 -8.94 -32.88
CA GLY A 130 -49.68 -9.18 -33.87
C GLY A 130 -50.00 -8.00 -34.78
N PHE A 131 -49.12 -7.00 -34.84
CA PHE A 131 -49.20 -5.93 -35.84
C PHE A 131 -48.42 -6.35 -37.10
N ALA A 132 -48.81 -5.85 -38.26
CA ALA A 132 -48.11 -6.06 -39.53
C ALA A 132 -47.57 -4.72 -40.05
N LEU A 133 -46.36 -4.73 -40.61
CA LEU A 133 -45.82 -3.57 -41.33
C LEU A 133 -46.16 -3.71 -42.81
N VAL A 134 -46.90 -2.75 -43.33
CA VAL A 134 -47.32 -2.74 -44.74
C VAL A 134 -46.25 -2.03 -45.56
N LYS A 135 -45.72 -2.72 -46.57
CA LYS A 135 -44.76 -2.19 -47.55
C LYS A 135 -45.39 -2.18 -48.94
N ASP A 136 -45.05 -1.18 -49.73
CA ASP A 136 -45.38 -1.10 -51.15
C ASP A 136 -44.44 -2.00 -51.98
N VAL A 137 -44.69 -2.12 -53.29
CA VAL A 137 -43.91 -2.92 -54.24
C VAL A 137 -42.42 -2.52 -54.26
N ASP A 138 -42.15 -1.24 -53.99
CA ASP A 138 -40.78 -0.68 -53.91
C ASP A 138 -40.14 -0.86 -52.50
N GLY A 139 -40.84 -1.51 -51.56
CA GLY A 139 -40.37 -1.76 -50.20
C GLY A 139 -40.53 -0.59 -49.22
N ALA A 140 -41.18 0.50 -49.64
CA ALA A 140 -41.47 1.66 -48.81
C ALA A 140 -42.64 1.38 -47.85
N VAL A 141 -42.53 1.83 -46.59
CA VAL A 141 -43.59 1.61 -45.58
C VAL A 141 -44.79 2.53 -45.84
N VAL A 142 -45.96 1.93 -46.05
CA VAL A 142 -47.23 2.64 -46.21
C VAL A 142 -47.80 2.96 -44.83
N LYS A 143 -47.94 4.24 -44.51
CA LYS A 143 -48.33 4.71 -43.16
C LYS A 143 -49.81 5.07 -43.03
N HIS A 144 -50.45 5.48 -44.12
CA HIS A 144 -51.85 5.91 -44.11
C HIS A 144 -52.68 5.04 -45.06
N ALA A 145 -53.89 4.70 -44.63
CA ALA A 145 -54.83 3.94 -45.46
C ALA A 145 -55.29 4.71 -46.71
N ALA A 146 -55.21 6.05 -46.68
CA ALA A 146 -55.54 6.91 -47.83
C ALA A 146 -54.56 6.75 -49.00
N ASP A 147 -53.34 6.29 -48.74
CA ASP A 147 -52.30 6.08 -49.74
C ASP A 147 -52.47 4.72 -50.46
N VAL A 148 -53.40 3.89 -49.99
CA VAL A 148 -53.66 2.56 -50.55
C VAL A 148 -54.75 2.65 -51.62
N VAL A 149 -54.38 2.39 -52.87
CA VAL A 149 -55.29 2.37 -54.02
C VAL A 149 -55.77 0.94 -54.30
N SER A 150 -57.03 0.77 -54.71
CA SER A 150 -57.55 -0.54 -55.11
C SER A 150 -56.74 -1.12 -56.28
N GLY A 151 -56.31 -2.37 -56.17
CA GLY A 151 -55.43 -3.07 -57.10
C GLY A 151 -53.94 -3.00 -56.75
N MET A 152 -53.54 -2.22 -55.75
CA MET A 152 -52.14 -2.10 -55.32
C MET A 152 -51.66 -3.39 -54.65
N ALA A 153 -50.50 -3.89 -55.07
CA ALA A 153 -49.81 -5.00 -54.42
C ALA A 153 -49.06 -4.50 -53.20
N LEU A 154 -49.24 -5.17 -52.06
CA LEU A 154 -48.69 -4.82 -50.77
C LEU A 154 -47.96 -6.03 -50.20
N SER A 155 -46.82 -5.81 -49.55
CA SER A 155 -46.14 -6.84 -48.77
C SER A 155 -46.34 -6.56 -47.28
N LEU A 156 -46.92 -7.52 -46.57
CA LEU A 156 -47.18 -7.47 -45.14
C LEU A 156 -46.07 -8.21 -44.41
N GLU A 157 -45.25 -7.50 -43.64
CA GLU A 157 -44.25 -8.11 -42.78
C GLU A 157 -44.84 -8.37 -41.40
N PHE A 158 -44.80 -9.65 -40.98
CA PHE A 158 -45.20 -10.15 -39.68
C PHE A 158 -43.97 -10.63 -38.89
N ALA A 159 -44.17 -11.03 -37.64
CA ALA A 159 -43.07 -11.48 -36.78
C ALA A 159 -42.37 -12.75 -37.28
N ASP A 160 -43.08 -13.59 -38.02
CA ASP A 160 -42.69 -14.91 -38.50
C ASP A 160 -42.36 -14.94 -40.01
N GLY A 161 -42.67 -13.88 -40.76
CA GLY A 161 -42.35 -13.79 -42.18
C GLY A 161 -43.12 -12.70 -42.92
N THR A 162 -43.00 -12.70 -44.24
CA THR A 162 -43.69 -11.76 -45.14
C THR A 162 -44.82 -12.45 -45.89
N ALA A 163 -45.94 -11.76 -46.09
CA ALA A 163 -47.06 -12.24 -46.89
C ALA A 163 -47.52 -11.18 -47.91
N ASP A 164 -47.77 -11.60 -49.14
CA ASP A 164 -48.23 -10.69 -50.19
C ASP A 164 -49.76 -10.51 -50.12
N ALA A 165 -50.22 -9.29 -50.34
CA ALA A 165 -51.62 -8.90 -50.30
C ALA A 165 -51.93 -7.95 -51.46
N VAL A 166 -53.20 -7.90 -51.88
CA VAL A 166 -53.67 -6.93 -52.89
C VAL A 166 -54.81 -6.13 -52.27
N ALA A 167 -54.73 -4.81 -52.35
CA ALA A 167 -55.78 -3.92 -51.85
C ALA A 167 -57.04 -4.02 -52.74
N ILE A 168 -58.21 -4.23 -52.14
CA ILE A 168 -59.48 -4.30 -52.86
C ILE A 168 -60.45 -3.32 -52.19
N SER A 169 -61.06 -2.41 -52.96
CA SER A 169 -62.12 -1.55 -52.44
C SER A 169 -63.46 -2.31 -52.42
N GLY A 170 -63.90 -2.72 -51.23
CA GLY A 170 -65.21 -3.35 -51.04
C GLY A 170 -65.38 -3.84 -49.61
N THR A 171 -66.55 -3.63 -49.01
CA THR A 171 -66.90 -4.13 -47.67
C THR A 171 -66.90 -5.67 -47.66
N ALA A 172 -65.73 -6.27 -47.45
CA ALA A 172 -65.55 -7.70 -47.33
C ALA A 172 -65.87 -8.13 -45.89
N ARG A 173 -67.08 -8.67 -45.70
CA ARG A 173 -67.54 -9.32 -44.47
C ARG A 173 -66.72 -10.60 -44.25
N PRO A 174 -66.04 -10.80 -43.11
CA PRO A 174 -65.24 -12.00 -42.93
C PRO A 174 -66.16 -13.21 -42.69
N LYS A 175 -66.01 -14.26 -43.50
CA LYS A 175 -66.52 -15.61 -43.18
C LYS A 175 -65.69 -16.16 -42.01
N THR A 176 -66.31 -16.26 -40.85
CA THR A 176 -65.76 -16.94 -39.68
C THR A 176 -65.58 -18.43 -39.98
N VAL A 177 -64.34 -18.90 -40.08
CA VAL A 177 -64.03 -20.34 -40.06
C VAL A 177 -64.05 -20.80 -38.60
N ALA A 178 -64.89 -21.80 -38.31
CA ALA A 178 -65.09 -22.36 -36.98
C ALA A 178 -63.82 -23.06 -36.47
N LYS A 179 -63.41 -22.73 -35.25
CA LYS A 179 -62.31 -23.38 -34.53
C LYS A 179 -62.85 -24.65 -33.84
N PRO A 180 -62.18 -25.81 -33.93
CA PRO A 180 -62.66 -27.04 -33.29
C PRO A 180 -62.57 -26.97 -31.75
N ALA A 181 -63.57 -27.55 -31.10
CA ALA A 181 -63.81 -27.48 -29.66
C ALA A 181 -62.68 -28.09 -28.81
N ALA A 182 -62.27 -27.35 -27.78
CA ALA A 182 -61.36 -27.82 -26.74
C ALA A 182 -62.09 -28.79 -25.80
N LYS A 183 -61.49 -29.96 -25.56
CA LYS A 183 -61.95 -30.95 -24.56
C LYS A 183 -61.83 -30.36 -23.15
N LEU A 184 -62.90 -30.52 -22.35
CA LEU A 184 -62.93 -30.23 -20.92
C LEU A 184 -61.84 -30.99 -20.17
N LYS A 185 -61.11 -30.30 -19.28
CA LYS A 185 -60.25 -30.89 -18.26
C LYS A 185 -61.00 -30.91 -16.94
N ALA A 186 -61.03 -32.07 -16.28
CA ALA A 186 -61.67 -32.31 -15.00
C ALA A 186 -61.06 -31.46 -13.86
N PRO A 187 -61.82 -31.13 -12.80
CA PRO A 187 -61.32 -30.34 -11.68
C PRO A 187 -60.35 -31.19 -10.84
N GLY A 188 -59.08 -30.76 -10.79
CA GLY A 188 -58.07 -31.30 -9.88
C GLY A 188 -58.26 -30.72 -8.47
N GLY A 189 -58.24 -31.61 -7.47
CA GLY A 189 -58.60 -31.35 -6.09
C GLY A 189 -57.77 -30.27 -5.39
N GLN A 190 -58.49 -29.49 -4.61
CA GLN A 190 -58.02 -28.52 -3.62
C GLN A 190 -57.30 -29.27 -2.49
N GLY A 191 -55.97 -29.22 -2.50
CA GLY A 191 -55.12 -29.70 -1.41
C GLY A 191 -55.17 -28.75 -0.21
N SER A 192 -55.60 -29.30 0.91
CA SER A 192 -55.71 -28.70 2.23
C SER A 192 -54.36 -28.24 2.80
N LEU A 193 -54.39 -27.06 3.42
CA LEU A 193 -53.38 -26.54 4.35
C LEU A 193 -53.21 -27.48 5.56
N PHE A 194 -52.00 -28.01 5.73
CA PHE A 194 -51.38 -28.37 6.99
C PHE A 194 -49.93 -27.87 6.94
#